data_AF-A0A1D6N7R8-F1
#
_entry.id   AF-A0A1D6N7R8-F1
#
_cell.length_a   1.000
_cell.length_b   1.000
_cell.length_c   1.000
_cell.angle_alpha   90.00
_cell.angle_beta   90.00
_cell.angle_gamma   90.00
#
_symmetry.space_group_name_H-M   'P 1'
#
loop_
_entity.id
_entity.type
_entity.pdbx_description
1 polymer ?
#
loop_
_entity_poly.entity_id
_entity_poly.type
_entity_poly.pdbx_seq_one_letter_code
_entity_poly.pdbx_strand_id
1 'polypeptide(L)'
;MYADPGEKTRGAESSLDRSDRLPWRPDTAPAFCASWPGVRQCAPAGRVTKLVLDALNLTGSLTVALLAPLAELRVLSLKSNALTGLITEALPRALPNLKLLYLADNRLQGCVPATLAMLHQATVIVLSGNRLTGQISPSLAALRRLTSLLLDRNLLTGVVPLLAQRTLRALNVSANRLSGEIPRSLAARFNASSFLPNLGPSTISCRTGHGSRPSSLLL
;
A
#
# COMPACT_ATOMS: atom_id res chain seq x y z
N MET A 1 -15.03 13.67 12.90
CA MET A 1 -15.09 15.05 12.38
C MET A 1 -16.10 15.79 13.25
N TYR A 2 -15.62 16.53 14.24
CA TYR A 2 -16.42 17.52 14.97
C TYR A 2 -16.00 18.87 14.41
N ALA A 3 -16.95 19.66 13.92
CA ALA A 3 -16.66 20.98 13.37
C ALA A 3 -16.58 21.99 14.52
N ASP A 4 -15.55 22.84 14.47
CA ASP A 4 -15.39 24.03 15.30
C ASP A 4 -16.37 25.12 14.79
N PRO A 5 -17.17 25.81 15.62
CA PRO A 5 -18.29 26.64 15.14
C PRO A 5 -17.89 28.00 14.54
N GLY A 6 -16.60 28.27 14.30
CA GLY A 6 -16.10 29.63 14.07
C GLY A 6 -15.69 30.01 12.64
N GLU A 7 -15.56 29.08 11.69
CA GLU A 7 -15.04 29.38 10.36
C GLU A 7 -16.12 29.29 9.26
N LYS A 8 -16.32 30.41 8.55
CA LYS A 8 -17.15 30.49 7.34
C LYS A 8 -16.74 29.43 6.32
N THR A 9 -17.59 28.42 6.23
CA THR A 9 -17.65 27.28 5.31
C THR A 9 -17.07 27.53 3.91
N ARG A 10 -15.80 27.15 3.71
CA ARG A 10 -15.49 26.33 2.54
C ARG A 10 -15.97 24.92 2.87
N GLY A 11 -16.73 24.28 1.98
CA GLY A 11 -17.03 22.86 2.12
C GLY A 11 -15.73 22.10 2.41
N ALA A 12 -15.80 21.00 3.14
CA ALA A 12 -14.63 20.14 3.34
C ALA A 12 -14.19 19.58 1.98
N GLU A 13 -13.47 20.38 1.19
CA GLU A 13 -12.81 19.97 -0.03
C GLU A 13 -11.91 18.82 0.38
N SER A 14 -12.34 17.59 0.10
CA SER A 14 -11.47 16.45 0.34
C SER A 14 -10.27 16.71 -0.56
N SER A 15 -9.08 16.86 0.03
CA SER A 15 -7.86 17.24 -0.69
C SER A 15 -7.53 16.31 -1.88
N LEU A 16 -8.16 15.13 -1.91
CA LEU A 16 -8.05 14.16 -2.99
C LEU A 16 -9.05 14.33 -4.14
N ASP A 17 -10.17 15.02 -3.92
CA ASP A 17 -11.24 15.16 -4.91
C ASP A 17 -11.37 16.59 -5.41
N ARG A 18 -10.43 16.98 -6.28
CA ARG A 18 -10.45 18.28 -6.96
C ARG A 18 -11.60 18.44 -7.96
N SER A 19 -12.37 17.39 -8.23
CA SER A 19 -13.47 17.40 -9.19
C SER A 19 -14.85 17.42 -8.52
N ASP A 20 -14.91 17.57 -7.18
CA ASP A 20 -16.15 17.56 -6.39
C ASP A 20 -17.07 16.35 -6.72
N ARG A 21 -16.46 15.20 -7.02
CA ARG A 21 -17.15 13.95 -7.37
C ARG A 21 -17.77 13.26 -6.16
N LEU A 22 -17.26 13.54 -4.97
CA LEU A 22 -17.71 13.04 -3.69
C LEU A 22 -18.64 14.10 -3.09
N PRO A 23 -19.94 13.79 -2.93
CA PRO A 23 -20.91 14.73 -2.35
C PRO A 23 -20.77 14.78 -0.82
N TRP A 24 -19.54 14.77 -0.31
CA TRP A 24 -19.23 14.74 1.11
C TRP A 24 -19.33 16.14 1.69
N ARG A 25 -20.54 16.52 2.09
CA ARG A 25 -20.82 17.87 2.58
C ARG A 25 -21.12 17.88 4.08
N PRO A 26 -20.71 18.92 4.84
CA PRO A 26 -20.92 18.98 6.29
C PRO A 26 -22.39 18.84 6.74
N ASP A 27 -23.33 19.35 5.95
CA ASP A 27 -24.78 19.25 6.16
C ASP A 27 -25.29 17.80 6.10
N THR A 28 -24.66 16.94 5.30
CA THR A 28 -24.97 15.50 5.22
C THR A 28 -24.18 14.65 6.20
N ALA A 29 -23.29 15.25 7.01
CA ALA A 29 -22.45 14.53 7.96
C ALA A 29 -23.24 13.67 8.97
N PRO A 30 -24.42 14.06 9.49
CA PRO A 30 -25.16 13.20 10.43
C PRO A 30 -25.51 11.81 9.86
N ALA A 31 -25.59 11.66 8.54
CA ALA A 31 -25.91 10.42 7.85
C ALA A 31 -24.71 9.77 7.14
N PHE A 32 -23.48 10.27 7.32
CA PHE A 32 -22.34 9.88 6.45
C PHE A 32 -22.09 8.37 6.39
N CYS A 33 -22.32 7.64 7.49
CA CYS A 33 -22.15 6.19 7.53
C CYS A 33 -23.11 5.44 6.61
N ALA A 34 -24.27 6.02 6.32
CA ALA A 34 -25.32 5.41 5.49
C ALA A 34 -25.38 6.00 4.07
N SER A 35 -24.97 7.26 3.89
CA SER A 35 -25.21 8.00 2.65
C SER A 35 -23.97 8.36 1.84
N TRP A 36 -22.78 8.43 2.45
CA TRP A 36 -21.61 8.93 1.74
C TRP A 36 -21.02 7.86 0.81
N PRO A 37 -20.90 8.15 -0.50
CA PRO A 37 -20.29 7.23 -1.44
C PRO A 37 -18.91 6.80 -0.96
N GLY A 38 -18.69 5.49 -0.96
CA GLY A 38 -17.44 4.87 -0.55
C GLY A 38 -17.26 4.62 0.95
N VAL A 39 -18.04 5.26 1.83
CA VAL A 39 -18.12 4.85 3.24
C VAL A 39 -18.95 3.57 3.31
N ARG A 40 -18.31 2.42 3.58
CA ARG A 40 -18.98 1.11 3.53
C ARG A 40 -19.30 0.54 4.89
N GLN A 41 -18.61 1.00 5.92
CA GLN A 41 -18.84 0.53 7.28
C GLN A 41 -18.39 1.56 8.29
N CYS A 42 -19.17 1.67 9.36
CA CYS A 42 -18.83 2.38 10.57
C CYS A 42 -18.90 1.48 11.80
N ALA A 43 -18.12 1.82 12.82
CA ALA A 43 -18.27 1.29 14.17
C ALA A 43 -19.58 1.84 14.81
N PRO A 44 -20.12 1.18 15.84
CA PRO A 44 -21.32 1.64 16.55
C PRO A 44 -21.23 3.09 17.06
N ALA A 45 -20.02 3.55 17.41
CA ALA A 45 -19.75 4.92 17.82
C ALA A 45 -19.73 5.95 16.66
N GLY A 46 -20.17 5.58 15.46
CA GLY A 46 -20.20 6.47 14.29
C GLY A 46 -18.81 6.86 13.80
N ARG A 47 -17.87 5.91 13.73
CA ARG A 47 -16.52 6.11 13.18
C ARG A 47 -16.30 5.22 11.96
N VAL A 48 -15.76 5.75 10.87
CA VAL A 48 -15.54 4.99 9.63
C VAL A 48 -14.52 3.87 9.87
N THR A 49 -14.90 2.63 9.57
CA THR A 49 -14.02 1.46 9.66
C THR A 49 -13.66 0.89 8.29
N LYS A 50 -14.46 1.17 7.25
CA LYS A 50 -14.20 0.71 5.88
C LYS A 50 -14.51 1.83 4.88
N LEU A 51 -13.48 2.26 4.17
CA LEU A 51 -13.56 3.26 3.11
C LEU A 51 -13.07 2.64 1.79
N VAL A 52 -13.90 2.73 0.75
CA VAL A 52 -13.65 2.19 -0.58
C VAL A 52 -13.99 3.24 -1.62
N LEU A 53 -12.98 3.88 -2.19
CA LEU A 53 -13.08 4.95 -3.17
C LEU A 53 -12.32 4.58 -4.45
N ASP A 54 -12.60 3.40 -4.97
CA ASP A 54 -11.89 2.87 -6.14
C ASP A 54 -12.41 3.49 -7.43
N ALA A 55 -11.53 3.71 -8.42
CA ALA A 55 -11.90 4.14 -9.76
C ALA A 55 -12.70 5.45 -9.85
N LEU A 56 -12.39 6.42 -8.98
CA LEU A 56 -13.05 7.72 -8.93
C LEU A 56 -12.21 8.86 -9.55
N ASN A 57 -11.06 8.52 -10.13
CA ASN A 57 -10.09 9.48 -10.68
C ASN A 57 -9.63 10.51 -9.63
N LEU A 58 -9.55 10.11 -8.36
CA LEU A 58 -9.05 10.95 -7.27
C LEU A 58 -7.59 11.33 -7.53
N THR A 59 -7.21 12.55 -7.18
CA THR A 59 -5.86 13.11 -7.35
C THR A 59 -5.30 13.51 -5.99
N GLY A 60 -4.21 14.28 -5.94
CA GLY A 60 -3.63 14.72 -4.66
C GLY A 60 -2.76 13.66 -4.00
N SER A 61 -2.47 13.82 -2.71
CA SER A 61 -1.54 12.98 -1.95
C SER A 61 -2.10 12.54 -0.60
N LEU A 62 -1.63 11.39 -0.10
CA LEU A 62 -2.04 10.84 1.18
C LEU A 62 -1.32 11.55 2.33
N THR A 63 -1.85 12.70 2.75
CA THR A 63 -1.30 13.50 3.85
C THR A 63 -1.77 13.00 5.21
N VAL A 64 -1.02 13.33 6.26
CA VAL A 64 -1.42 13.01 7.64
C VAL A 64 -2.72 13.70 8.02
N ALA A 65 -2.90 14.96 7.60
CA ALA A 65 -4.13 15.71 7.85
C ALA A 65 -5.36 15.01 7.28
N LEU A 66 -5.23 14.40 6.11
CA LEU A 66 -6.30 13.61 5.49
C LEU A 66 -6.58 12.30 6.26
N LEU A 67 -5.53 11.61 6.71
CA LEU A 67 -5.66 10.27 7.29
C LEU A 67 -5.99 10.27 8.79
N ALA A 68 -5.48 11.25 9.55
CA ALA A 68 -5.61 11.28 11.01
C ALA A 68 -7.07 11.27 11.53
N PRO A 69 -8.06 11.91 10.87
CA PRO A 69 -9.46 11.82 11.28
C PRO A 69 -10.08 10.42 11.13
N LEU A 70 -9.39 9.51 10.43
CA LEU A 70 -9.85 8.14 10.11
C LEU A 70 -9.11 7.08 10.95
N ALA A 71 -8.70 7.39 12.18
CA ALA A 71 -7.90 6.49 13.03
C ALA A 71 -8.52 5.10 13.33
N GLU A 72 -9.85 4.97 13.21
CA GLU A 72 -10.59 3.71 13.40
C GLU A 72 -10.66 2.83 12.14
N LEU A 73 -10.07 3.29 11.04
CA LEU A 73 -10.20 2.67 9.75
C LEU A 73 -9.40 1.36 9.70
N ARG A 74 -10.09 0.30 9.32
CA ARG A 74 -9.57 -1.08 9.20
C ARG A 74 -9.35 -1.47 7.75
N VAL A 75 -10.09 -0.87 6.83
CA VAL A 75 -10.01 -1.15 5.39
C VAL A 75 -9.98 0.17 4.63
N LEU A 76 -8.87 0.43 3.96
CA LEU A 76 -8.70 1.54 3.03
C LEU A 76 -8.49 0.99 1.63
N SER A 77 -9.41 1.31 0.71
CA SER A 77 -9.24 1.05 -0.70
C SER A 77 -9.36 2.34 -1.49
N LEU A 78 -8.30 2.67 -2.22
CA LEU A 78 -8.19 3.82 -3.11
C LEU A 78 -7.65 3.36 -4.48
N LYS A 79 -7.98 2.13 -4.88
CA LYS A 79 -7.42 1.49 -6.08
C LYS A 79 -7.86 2.24 -7.35
N SER A 80 -7.01 2.23 -8.38
CA SER A 80 -7.37 2.72 -9.71
C SER A 80 -7.75 4.20 -9.71
N ASN A 81 -6.99 5.01 -8.99
CA ASN A 81 -7.12 6.47 -9.00
C ASN A 81 -5.87 7.12 -9.62
N ALA A 82 -5.77 8.44 -9.56
CA ALA A 82 -4.63 9.21 -10.01
C ALA A 82 -3.87 9.85 -8.83
N LEU A 83 -3.84 9.17 -7.67
CA LEU A 83 -3.13 9.64 -6.48
C LEU A 83 -1.63 9.75 -6.75
N THR A 84 -1.02 10.81 -6.23
CA THR A 84 0.40 11.18 -6.43
C THR A 84 1.11 11.36 -5.08
N GLY A 85 2.40 11.69 -5.13
CA GLY A 85 3.19 11.91 -3.92
C GLY A 85 3.61 10.61 -3.24
N LEU A 86 4.06 10.74 -1.99
CA LEU A 86 4.66 9.66 -1.23
C LEU A 86 3.60 8.88 -0.43
N ILE A 87 3.88 7.60 -0.16
CA ILE A 87 3.26 6.93 0.97
C ILE A 87 3.91 7.52 2.23
N THR A 88 3.16 8.31 2.99
CA THR A 88 3.71 9.03 4.16
C THR A 88 4.19 8.07 5.25
N GLU A 89 5.34 8.35 5.85
CA GLU A 89 5.88 7.58 6.98
C GLU A 89 4.96 7.58 8.21
N ALA A 90 4.07 8.56 8.31
CA ALA A 90 3.11 8.70 9.39
C ALA A 90 1.82 7.89 9.19
N LEU A 91 1.65 7.19 8.05
CA LEU A 91 0.47 6.38 7.76
C LEU A 91 0.15 5.37 8.89
N PRO A 92 1.13 4.62 9.45
CA PRO A 92 0.83 3.69 10.54
C PRO A 92 0.35 4.36 11.82
N ARG A 93 0.85 5.57 12.11
CA ARG A 93 0.40 6.36 13.27
C ARG A 93 -1.00 6.95 13.03
N ALA A 94 -1.30 7.35 11.79
CA ALA A 94 -2.59 7.90 11.43
C ALA A 94 -3.70 6.83 11.37
N LEU A 95 -3.36 5.60 10.95
CA LEU A 95 -4.29 4.48 10.78
C LEU A 95 -3.80 3.22 11.55
N PRO A 96 -3.72 3.28 12.89
CA PRO A 96 -3.12 2.21 13.69
C PRO A 96 -3.89 0.88 13.63
N ASN A 97 -5.17 0.93 13.28
CA ASN A 97 -6.07 -0.23 13.22
C ASN A 97 -6.16 -0.87 11.83
N LEU A 98 -5.36 -0.41 10.87
CA LEU A 98 -5.50 -0.81 9.48
C LEU A 98 -5.16 -2.29 9.27
N LYS A 99 -6.09 -3.01 8.66
CA LYS A 99 -5.99 -4.44 8.33
C LYS A 99 -5.80 -4.69 6.84
N LEU A 100 -6.45 -3.89 6.01
CA LEU A 100 -6.37 -4.00 4.55
C LEU A 100 -6.08 -2.63 3.94
N LEU A 101 -4.98 -2.54 3.19
CA LEU A 101 -4.55 -1.36 2.48
C LEU A 101 -4.43 -1.67 0.99
N TYR A 102 -5.28 -1.05 0.18
CA TYR A 102 -5.27 -1.16 -1.27
C TYR A 102 -5.01 0.21 -1.90
N LEU A 103 -3.81 0.39 -2.43
CA LEU A 103 -3.37 1.59 -3.14
C LEU A 103 -2.95 1.28 -4.59
N ALA A 104 -3.34 0.12 -5.10
CA ALA A 104 -2.94 -0.33 -6.43
C ALA A 104 -3.42 0.59 -7.55
N ASP A 105 -2.69 0.58 -8.67
CA ASP A 105 -3.01 1.29 -9.90
C ASP A 105 -3.21 2.80 -9.64
N ASN A 106 -2.17 3.44 -9.10
CA ASN A 106 -2.09 4.88 -8.84
C ASN A 106 -0.78 5.44 -9.41
N ARG A 107 -0.44 6.70 -9.09
CA ARG A 107 0.81 7.37 -9.48
C ARG A 107 1.68 7.69 -8.25
N LEU A 108 1.56 6.90 -7.18
CA LEU A 108 2.36 7.07 -5.97
C LEU A 108 3.84 6.84 -6.28
N GLN A 109 4.71 7.62 -5.66
CA GLN A 109 6.14 7.65 -5.95
C GLN A 109 6.99 7.59 -4.67
N GLY A 110 8.31 7.49 -4.85
CA GLY A 110 9.27 7.38 -3.75
C GLY A 110 9.29 6.00 -3.11
N CYS A 111 9.96 5.89 -1.96
CA CYS A 111 10.18 4.61 -1.29
C CYS A 111 8.92 4.09 -0.59
N VAL A 112 8.82 2.76 -0.48
CA VAL A 112 7.93 2.11 0.50
C VAL A 112 8.51 2.38 1.90
N PRO A 113 7.86 3.17 2.76
CA PRO A 113 8.46 3.58 4.02
C PRO A 113 8.57 2.37 4.96
N ALA A 114 9.73 2.22 5.61
CA ALA A 114 9.97 1.13 6.55
C ALA A 114 8.98 1.14 7.74
N THR A 115 8.43 2.32 8.07
CA THR A 115 7.41 2.46 9.11
C THR A 115 6.14 1.68 8.81
N LEU A 116 5.86 1.27 7.55
CA LEU A 116 4.74 0.36 7.25
C LEU A 116 4.79 -0.94 8.06
N ALA A 117 5.98 -1.37 8.51
CA ALA A 117 6.15 -2.49 9.41
C ALA A 117 5.46 -2.33 10.79
N MET A 118 5.05 -1.09 11.15
CA MET A 118 4.32 -0.76 12.37
C MET A 118 2.80 -0.99 12.24
N LEU A 119 2.29 -1.33 11.06
CA LEU A 119 0.88 -1.71 10.88
C LEU A 119 0.63 -3.13 11.41
N HIS A 120 0.75 -3.35 12.72
CA HIS A 120 0.74 -4.68 13.34
C HIS A 120 -0.56 -5.48 13.10
N GLN A 121 -1.66 -4.80 12.75
CA GLN A 121 -2.95 -5.42 12.39
C GLN A 121 -3.08 -5.76 10.90
N ALA A 122 -2.15 -5.31 10.05
CA ALA A 122 -2.21 -5.50 8.61
C ALA A 122 -2.17 -6.98 8.22
N THR A 123 -3.10 -7.34 7.36
CA THR A 123 -3.25 -8.66 6.74
C THR A 123 -3.02 -8.58 5.24
N VAL A 124 -3.38 -7.47 4.61
CA VAL A 124 -3.25 -7.27 3.17
C VAL A 124 -2.67 -5.89 2.89
N ILE A 125 -1.57 -5.86 2.13
CA ILE A 125 -0.97 -4.64 1.58
C ILE A 125 -0.81 -4.83 0.07
N VAL A 126 -1.49 -3.98 -0.70
CA VAL A 126 -1.46 -3.99 -2.16
C VAL A 126 -1.05 -2.62 -2.67
N LEU A 127 0.17 -2.53 -3.20
CA LEU A 127 0.77 -1.31 -3.75
C LEU A 127 1.10 -1.46 -5.26
N SER A 128 0.59 -2.52 -5.90
CA SER A 128 0.88 -2.86 -7.28
C SER A 128 0.54 -1.75 -8.27
N GLY A 129 1.30 -1.59 -9.36
CA GLY A 129 0.96 -0.62 -10.41
C GLY A 129 1.10 0.83 -9.95
N ASN A 130 2.24 1.17 -9.34
CA ASN A 130 2.59 2.53 -8.95
C ASN A 130 3.98 2.91 -9.54
N ARG A 131 4.55 4.03 -9.10
CA ARG A 131 5.90 4.49 -9.45
C ARG A 131 6.84 4.42 -8.26
N LEU A 132 6.63 3.45 -7.37
CA LEU A 132 7.43 3.30 -6.14
C LEU A 132 8.86 2.87 -6.47
N THR A 133 9.83 3.47 -5.78
CA THR A 133 11.27 3.27 -5.99
C THR A 133 11.95 2.76 -4.72
N GLY A 134 13.27 2.56 -4.78
CA GLY A 134 14.06 2.15 -3.62
C GLY A 134 13.89 0.68 -3.28
N GLN A 135 14.45 0.28 -2.13
CA GLN A 135 14.50 -1.11 -1.70
C GLN A 135 13.24 -1.55 -0.95
N ILE A 136 12.89 -2.82 -1.07
CA ILE A 136 11.89 -3.45 -0.19
C ILE A 136 12.54 -3.63 1.19
N SER A 137 12.04 -2.91 2.20
CA SER A 137 12.62 -2.97 3.55
C SER A 137 12.43 -4.37 4.18
N PRO A 138 13.50 -4.98 4.75
CA PRO A 138 13.39 -6.22 5.52
C PRO A 138 12.47 -6.11 6.74
N SER A 139 12.26 -4.90 7.25
CA SER A 139 11.36 -4.63 8.38
C SER A 139 9.92 -5.10 8.14
N LEU A 140 9.47 -5.19 6.88
CA LEU A 140 8.15 -5.74 6.53
C LEU A 140 7.95 -7.16 7.04
N ALA A 141 9.03 -7.92 7.29
CA ALA A 141 8.97 -9.24 7.93
C ALA A 141 8.38 -9.20 9.35
N ALA A 142 8.34 -8.05 10.02
CA ALA A 142 7.73 -7.85 11.34
C ALA A 142 6.19 -7.93 11.33
N LEU A 143 5.53 -7.78 10.17
CA LEU A 143 4.07 -7.83 10.03
C LEU A 143 3.53 -9.27 10.18
N ARG A 144 3.51 -9.80 11.41
CA ARG A 144 3.22 -11.23 11.68
C ARG A 144 1.84 -11.71 11.20
N ARG A 145 0.89 -10.81 10.95
CA ARG A 145 -0.46 -11.14 10.46
C ARG A 145 -0.60 -11.04 8.93
N LEU A 146 0.44 -10.60 8.23
CA LEU A 146 0.38 -10.34 6.80
C LEU A 146 0.21 -11.63 6.02
N THR A 147 -0.86 -11.71 5.23
CA THR A 147 -1.18 -12.82 4.33
C THR A 147 -0.87 -12.48 2.89
N SER A 148 -0.96 -11.20 2.51
CA SER A 148 -0.74 -10.75 1.13
C SER A 148 0.10 -9.49 1.06
N LEU A 149 1.19 -9.56 0.30
CA LEU A 149 2.05 -8.42 -0.03
C LEU A 149 2.25 -8.36 -1.55
N LEU A 150 1.58 -7.40 -2.20
CA LEU A 150 1.67 -7.21 -3.65
C LEU A 150 2.32 -5.86 -3.95
N LEU A 151 3.49 -5.91 -4.57
CA LEU A 151 4.35 -4.77 -4.92
C LEU A 151 4.70 -4.77 -6.41
N ASP A 152 4.05 -5.62 -7.21
CA ASP A 152 4.34 -5.79 -8.63
C ASP A 152 4.09 -4.52 -9.45
N ARG A 153 4.70 -4.42 -10.63
CA ARG A 153 4.51 -3.27 -11.54
C ARG A 153 4.87 -1.95 -10.87
N ASN A 154 6.09 -1.87 -10.34
CA ASN A 154 6.68 -0.68 -9.74
C ASN A 154 8.11 -0.47 -10.28
N LEU A 155 8.89 0.42 -9.65
CA LEU A 155 10.28 0.72 -10.01
C LEU A 155 11.23 0.35 -8.85
N LEU A 156 10.86 -0.64 -8.02
CA LEU A 156 11.64 -1.06 -6.85
C LEU A 156 12.97 -1.67 -7.28
N THR A 157 14.02 -1.42 -6.50
CA THR A 157 15.40 -1.83 -6.77
C THR A 157 16.00 -2.61 -5.60
N GLY A 158 17.21 -3.15 -5.79
CA GLY A 158 17.89 -3.95 -4.78
C GLY A 158 17.37 -5.39 -4.72
N VAL A 159 17.60 -6.06 -3.59
CA VAL A 159 17.30 -7.50 -3.43
C VAL A 159 15.91 -7.74 -2.86
N VAL A 160 15.36 -8.92 -3.12
CA VAL A 160 14.17 -9.40 -2.39
C VAL A 160 14.59 -9.74 -0.95
N PRO A 161 14.10 -9.03 0.08
CA PRO A 161 14.48 -9.31 1.46
C PRO A 161 13.89 -10.63 1.94
N LEU A 162 14.49 -11.20 2.98
CA LEU A 162 13.95 -12.39 3.64
C LEU A 162 12.64 -12.06 4.39
N LEU A 163 11.50 -12.40 3.78
CA LEU A 163 10.17 -12.26 4.40
C LEU A 163 9.77 -13.55 5.14
N ALA A 164 10.41 -13.78 6.29
CA ALA A 164 10.34 -15.05 7.06
C ALA A 164 8.97 -15.36 7.73
N GLN A 165 8.01 -14.45 7.62
CA GLN A 165 6.66 -14.61 8.20
C GLN A 165 5.95 -15.82 7.56
N ARG A 166 5.50 -16.75 8.39
CA ARG A 166 4.81 -18.00 7.96
C ARG A 166 3.38 -17.76 7.51
N THR A 167 2.80 -16.62 7.85
CA THR A 167 1.43 -16.22 7.50
C THR A 167 1.30 -15.75 6.06
N LEU A 168 2.38 -15.33 5.42
CA LEU A 168 2.37 -14.84 4.04
C LEU A 168 1.99 -15.96 3.07
N ARG A 169 0.88 -15.76 2.36
CA ARG A 169 0.28 -16.69 1.37
C ARG A 169 0.36 -16.17 -0.06
N ALA A 170 0.37 -14.85 -0.23
CA ALA A 170 0.54 -14.21 -1.53
C ALA A 170 1.68 -13.20 -1.48
N LEU A 171 2.65 -13.37 -2.37
CA LEU A 171 3.74 -12.44 -2.60
C LEU A 171 3.80 -12.18 -4.11
N ASN A 172 3.88 -10.92 -4.51
CA ASN A 172 4.22 -10.57 -5.88
C ASN A 172 5.10 -9.33 -5.90
N VAL A 173 6.31 -9.48 -6.44
CA VAL A 173 7.32 -8.43 -6.62
C VAL A 173 7.82 -8.40 -8.07
N SER A 174 7.11 -9.07 -8.98
CA SER A 174 7.41 -9.05 -10.42
C SER A 174 7.16 -7.68 -11.05
N ALA A 175 7.61 -7.51 -12.30
CA ALA A 175 7.59 -6.24 -13.03
C ALA A 175 8.17 -5.08 -12.22
N ASN A 176 9.36 -5.29 -11.65
CA ASN A 176 10.16 -4.28 -10.96
C ASN A 176 11.59 -4.23 -11.56
N ARG A 177 12.54 -3.60 -10.84
CA ARG A 177 13.97 -3.52 -11.18
C ARG A 177 14.83 -4.15 -10.08
N LEU A 178 14.30 -5.17 -9.39
CA LEU A 178 15.01 -5.93 -8.37
C LEU A 178 16.11 -6.77 -9.01
N SER A 179 17.11 -7.13 -8.23
CA SER A 179 18.25 -7.94 -8.68
C SER A 179 18.76 -8.84 -7.56
N GLY A 180 19.66 -9.75 -7.91
CA GLY A 180 20.33 -10.63 -6.95
C GLY A 180 19.53 -11.89 -6.64
N GLU A 181 19.90 -12.58 -5.56
CA GLU A 181 19.30 -13.88 -5.23
C GLU A 181 17.93 -13.74 -4.57
N ILE A 182 16.99 -14.58 -5.00
CA ILE A 182 15.72 -14.78 -4.30
C ILE A 182 16.00 -15.66 -3.07
N PRO A 183 15.61 -15.23 -1.85
CA PRO A 183 15.78 -16.05 -0.65
C PRO A 183 15.16 -17.44 -0.84
N ARG A 184 15.93 -18.50 -0.55
CA ARG A 184 15.52 -19.90 -0.79
C ARG A 184 14.16 -20.24 -0.17
N SER A 185 13.88 -19.70 1.01
CA SER A 185 12.60 -19.89 1.71
C SER A 185 11.40 -19.28 0.96
N LEU A 186 11.61 -18.20 0.21
CA LEU A 186 10.60 -17.60 -0.64
C LEU A 186 10.50 -18.34 -1.98
N ALA A 187 11.64 -18.69 -2.60
CA ALA A 187 11.68 -19.46 -3.85
C ALA A 187 11.01 -20.85 -3.73
N ALA A 188 11.12 -21.50 -2.56
CA ALA A 188 10.44 -22.76 -2.30
C ALA A 188 8.93 -22.61 -2.00
N ARG A 189 8.47 -21.39 -1.63
CA ARG A 189 7.10 -21.16 -1.17
C ARG A 189 6.21 -20.47 -2.21
N PHE A 190 6.80 -19.73 -3.15
CA PHE A 190 6.08 -18.94 -4.16
C PHE A 190 6.55 -19.29 -5.56
N ASN A 191 5.65 -19.18 -6.54
CA ASN A 191 5.96 -19.42 -7.95
C ASN A 191 6.98 -18.41 -8.48
N ALA A 192 7.80 -18.78 -9.46
CA ALA A 192 8.70 -17.87 -10.16
C ALA A 192 7.98 -16.62 -10.72
N SER A 193 6.70 -16.73 -11.10
CA SER A 193 5.88 -15.60 -11.54
C SER A 193 5.65 -14.53 -10.46
N SER A 194 5.80 -14.87 -9.18
CA SER A 194 5.80 -13.90 -8.08
C SER A 194 7.02 -12.99 -8.11
N PHE A 195 8.07 -13.36 -8.84
CA PHE A 195 9.34 -12.65 -8.86
C PHE A 195 9.71 -12.17 -10.28
N LEU A 196 9.28 -12.83 -11.35
CA LEU A 196 9.66 -12.49 -12.72
C LEU A 196 8.52 -11.83 -13.50
N PRO A 197 8.81 -10.86 -14.39
CA PRO A 197 10.16 -10.36 -14.73
C PRO A 197 10.67 -9.32 -13.71
N ASN A 198 11.98 -9.21 -13.55
CA ASN A 198 12.60 -8.03 -12.93
C ASN A 198 13.71 -7.56 -13.86
N LEU A 199 13.60 -6.34 -14.37
CA LEU A 199 14.50 -5.80 -15.39
C LEU A 199 15.49 -4.84 -14.72
N GLY A 200 16.29 -5.36 -13.79
CA GLY A 200 17.45 -4.65 -13.24
C GLY A 200 18.46 -4.29 -14.35
N PRO A 201 19.47 -3.44 -14.07
CA PRO A 201 20.53 -3.19 -15.05
C PRO A 201 21.18 -4.53 -15.39
N SER A 202 21.11 -4.91 -16.67
CA SER A 202 21.55 -6.19 -17.20
C SER A 202 22.94 -6.56 -16.67
N THR A 203 23.03 -7.41 -15.65
CA THR A 203 24.31 -8.04 -15.33
C THR A 203 24.51 -9.14 -16.34
N ILE A 204 25.31 -8.84 -17.37
CA ILE A 204 25.90 -9.84 -18.25
C ILE A 204 26.64 -10.82 -17.34
N SER A 205 26.02 -11.96 -17.03
CA SER A 205 26.67 -13.01 -16.26
C SER A 205 27.59 -13.76 -17.21
N CYS A 206 28.87 -13.39 -17.23
CA CYS A 206 29.92 -14.25 -17.77
C CYS A 206 29.94 -15.53 -16.92
N ARG A 207 29.44 -16.64 -17.47
CA ARG A 207 29.53 -17.96 -16.84
C ARG A 207 30.99 -18.42 -16.84
N THR A 208 31.64 -18.39 -15.69
CA THR A 208 32.77 -19.29 -15.43
C THR A 208 32.24 -20.53 -14.71
N GLY A 209 32.49 -21.70 -15.28
CA GLY A 209 32.00 -22.96 -14.76
C GLY A 209 32.77 -23.38 -13.50
N HIS A 210 32.04 -23.71 -12.43
CA HIS A 210 32.24 -24.91 -11.61
C HIS A 210 31.29 -24.95 -10.40
N GLY A 211 30.83 -26.16 -10.06
CA GLY A 211 30.43 -26.52 -8.69
C GLY A 211 28.94 -26.50 -8.38
N SER A 212 28.36 -27.69 -8.27
CA SER A 212 27.00 -27.97 -7.78
C SER A 212 26.70 -27.31 -6.42
N ARG A 213 25.77 -26.36 -6.42
CA ARG A 213 25.02 -25.87 -5.25
C ARG A 213 23.53 -25.86 -5.59
N PRO A 214 22.62 -26.06 -4.61
CA PRO A 214 21.19 -26.05 -4.89
C PRO A 214 20.82 -24.71 -5.52
N SER A 215 20.19 -24.78 -6.70
CA SER A 215 19.94 -23.67 -7.62
C SER A 215 19.34 -22.47 -6.87
N SER A 216 20.16 -21.45 -6.58
CA SER A 216 19.63 -20.16 -6.17
C SER A 216 18.94 -19.55 -7.38
N LEU A 217 17.67 -19.18 -7.22
CA LEU A 217 16.92 -18.49 -8.28
C LEU A 217 17.36 -17.02 -8.27
N LEU A 218 17.91 -16.55 -9.38
CA LEU A 218 18.43 -15.20 -9.57
C LEU A 218 17.39 -14.33 -10.30
N LEU A 219 17.35 -13.05 -9.93
CA LEU A 219 16.64 -11.98 -10.63
C LEU A 219 17.57 -11.18 -11.54
#